data_AF-A0A7K1T8Q6-F1
#
_entry.id   AF-A0A7K1T8Q6-F1
#
_cell.length_a   1.000
_cell.length_b   1.000
_cell.length_c   1.000
_cell.angle_alpha   90.00
_cell.angle_beta   90.00
_cell.angle_gamma   90.00
#
_symmetry.space_group_name_H-M   'P 1'
#
loop_
_entity.id
_entity.type
_entity.pdbx_description
1 polymer ?
#
loop_
_entity_poly.entity_id
_entity_poly.type
_entity_poly.pdbx_seq_one_letter_code
_entity_poly.pdbx_strand_id
1 'polypeptide(L)' 'MPPQVILEEPYATVVADDAVPCLIVQLHAFANHDQFKAMMTAGLAYYQIRSRPAQPWGWIADTRQMSAIPKDVQQWLAQD' A
#
# COMPACT_ATOMS: atom_id res chain seq x y z
N MET A 1 4.10 -1.94 19.40
CA MET A 1 5.21 -2.58 18.64
C MET A 1 5.48 -1.69 17.44
N PRO A 2 6.72 -1.51 16.97
CA PRO A 2 6.96 -0.78 15.72
C PRO A 2 6.34 -1.53 14.53
N PRO A 3 5.92 -0.82 13.46
CA PRO A 3 5.39 -1.46 12.26
C PRO A 3 6.39 -2.45 11.65
N GLN A 4 5.89 -3.60 11.20
CA GLN A 4 6.69 -4.61 10.50
C GLN A 4 6.70 -4.32 9.00
N VAL A 5 7.88 -4.23 8.40
CA VAL A 5 8.02 -4.14 6.94
C VAL A 5 7.80 -5.52 6.31
N ILE A 6 6.89 -5.60 5.35
CA ILE A 6 6.56 -6.81 4.58
C ILE A 6 7.26 -6.78 3.22
N LEU A 7 7.33 -5.59 2.61
CA LEU A 7 7.96 -5.35 1.33
C LEU A 7 8.47 -3.91 1.31
N GLU A 8 9.66 -3.71 0.75
CA GLU A 8 10.26 -2.40 0.56
C GLU A 8 10.85 -2.34 -0.84
N GLU A 9 10.29 -1.44 -1.65
CA GLU A 9 10.64 -1.27 -3.05
C GLU A 9 10.75 0.22 -3.38
N PRO A 10 11.46 0.61 -4.47
CA PRO A 10 11.61 2.02 -4.82
C PRO A 10 10.29 2.77 -5.05
N TYR A 11 9.22 2.06 -5.43
CA TYR A 11 7.90 2.63 -5.71
C TYR A 11 6.95 2.57 -4.52
N ALA A 12 7.18 1.71 -3.53
CA ALA A 12 6.31 1.56 -2.37
C ALA A 12 6.95 0.80 -1.20
N THR A 13 6.47 1.07 0.01
CA THR A 13 6.72 0.24 1.19
C THR A 13 5.40 -0.32 1.71
N VAL A 14 5.35 -1.61 2.00
CA VAL A 14 4.20 -2.28 2.63
C VAL A 14 4.57 -2.60 4.08
N VAL A 15 3.80 -2.05 5.02
CA VAL A 15 3.99 -2.27 6.45
C VAL A 15 2.74 -2.81 7.12
N ALA A 16 2.92 -3.60 8.18
CA ALA A 16 1.87 -4.03 9.08
C ALA A 16 2.00 -3.30 10.42
N ASP A 17 0.92 -2.70 10.88
CA ASP A 17 0.82 -2.11 12.21
C ASP A 17 -0.12 -2.97 13.07
N ASP A 18 0.41 -3.54 14.15
CA ASP A 18 -0.37 -4.33 15.12
C ASP A 18 -1.06 -3.45 16.17
N ALA A 19 -0.60 -2.21 16.40
CA ALA A 19 -1.21 -1.27 17.34
C ALA A 19 -2.53 -0.72 16.80
N VAL A 20 -2.60 -0.50 15.48
CA VAL A 20 -3.84 -0.30 14.74
C VAL A 20 -3.88 -1.39 13.68
N PRO A 21 -4.54 -2.54 13.93
CA PRO A 21 -4.47 -3.73 13.07
C PRO A 21 -4.74 -3.43 11.60
N CYS A 22 -3.70 -3.18 10.83
CA CYS A 22 -3.83 -2.79 9.44
C CYS A 22 -2.56 -3.06 8.64
N LEU A 23 -2.75 -3.21 7.33
CA LEU A 23 -1.69 -3.06 6.35
C LEU A 23 -1.72 -1.66 5.79
N ILE A 24 -0.54 -1.07 5.63
CA ILE A 24 -0.36 0.25 5.02
C ILE A 24 0.56 0.07 3.82
N VAL A 25 0.06 0.42 2.64
CA VAL A 25 0.85 0.52 1.41
C VAL A 25 1.21 1.99 1.23
N GLN A 26 2.45 2.34 1.53
CA GLN A 26 2.99 3.68 1.35
C GLN A 26 3.55 3.81 -0.06
N LEU A 27 2.88 4.58 -0.91
CA LEU A 27 3.27 4.79 -2.30
C LEU A 27 4.27 5.94 -2.39
N HIS A 28 5.38 5.70 -3.08
CA HIS A 28 6.46 6.67 -3.31
C HIS A 28 6.54 7.08 -4.79
N ALA A 29 6.18 6.18 -5.70
CA ALA A 29 6.14 6.39 -7.15
C ALA A 29 5.07 5.49 -7.80
N PHE A 30 4.92 5.58 -9.12
CA PHE A 30 4.04 4.69 -9.88
C PHE A 30 4.66 3.30 -10.03
N ALA A 31 3.94 2.30 -9.55
CA ALA A 31 4.19 0.91 -9.89
C ALA A 31 3.59 0.61 -11.28
N ASN A 32 4.36 -0.06 -12.15
CA ASN A 32 3.79 -0.65 -13.35
C ASN A 32 2.89 -1.85 -12.99
N HIS A 33 2.24 -2.45 -13.99
CA HIS A 33 1.31 -3.56 -13.80
C HIS A 33 1.89 -4.71 -12.95
N ASP A 34 3.10 -5.16 -13.26
CA ASP A 34 3.70 -6.32 -12.60
C ASP A 34 4.18 -5.99 -11.19
N GLN A 35 4.77 -4.79 -11.01
CA GLN A 35 5.16 -4.24 -9.71
C GLN A 35 3.96 -4.12 -8.79
N PHE A 36 2.85 -3.56 -9.28
CA PHE A 36 1.62 -3.41 -8.51
C PHE A 36 1.08 -4.78 -8.09
N LYS A 37 1.03 -5.75 -9.02
CA LYS A 37 0.56 -7.10 -8.72
C LYS A 37 1.42 -7.79 -7.67
N ALA A 38 2.75 -7.68 -7.76
CA ALA A 38 3.66 -8.26 -6.79
C ALA A 38 3.48 -7.64 -5.39
N MET A 39 3.43 -6.31 -5.31
CA MET A 39 3.19 -5.57 -4.07
C MET A 39 1.87 -5.96 -3.40
N MET A 40 0.77 -5.97 -4.15
CA MET A 40 -0.54 -6.34 -3.61
C MET A 40 -0.62 -7.80 -3.19
N THR A 41 0.08 -8.70 -3.91
CA THR A 41 0.15 -10.12 -3.56
C THR A 41 0.89 -10.33 -2.23
N ALA A 42 2.00 -9.63 -2.02
CA ALA A 42 2.75 -9.68 -0.76
C ALA A 42 1.91 -9.20 0.43
N GLY A 43 1.21 -8.07 0.29
CA GLY A 43 0.30 -7.57 1.31
C GLY A 43 -0.87 -8.52 1.56
N LEU A 44 -1.49 -9.07 0.49
CA LEU A 44 -2.64 -9.96 0.61
C LEU A 44 -2.30 -11.25 1.36
N ALA A 45 -1.14 -11.84 1.08
CA ALA A 45 -0.68 -13.03 1.80
C ALA A 45 -0.58 -12.77 3.31
N TYR A 46 -0.04 -11.63 3.71
CA TYR A 46 0.04 -11.24 5.11
C TYR A 46 -1.35 -10.98 5.72
N TYR A 47 -2.21 -10.25 5.00
CA TYR A 47 -3.58 -9.95 5.42
C TYR A 47 -4.38 -11.22 5.71
N GLN A 48 -4.32 -12.22 4.83
CA GLN A 48 -5.08 -13.47 4.96
C GLN A 48 -4.67 -14.29 6.18
N ILE A 49 -3.41 -14.20 6.61
CA ILE A 49 -2.90 -14.88 7.81
C ILE A 49 -3.38 -14.19 9.09
N ARG A 50 -3.45 -12.84 9.06
CA ARG A 50 -3.65 -12.01 10.26
C ARG A 50 -5.09 -11.56 10.47
N SER A 51 -5.80 -11.17 9.41
CA SER A 51 -7.16 -10.67 9.47
C SER A 51 -8.12 -11.82 9.75
N ARG A 52 -8.79 -11.77 10.90
CA ARG A 52 -9.77 -12.78 11.33
C ARG A 52 -11.08 -12.08 11.68
N PRO A 53 -12.24 -12.76 11.61
CA PRO A 53 -13.51 -12.13 11.98
C PRO A 53 -13.53 -11.52 13.39
N ALA A 54 -12.82 -12.11 14.35
CA ALA A 54 -12.72 -11.61 15.72
C ALA A 54 -11.77 -10.41 15.88
N GLN A 55 -10.89 -10.17 14.91
CA GLN A 55 -9.96 -9.04 14.88
C GLN A 55 -9.74 -8.66 13.41
N PRO A 56 -10.66 -7.88 12.82
CA PRO A 56 -10.55 -7.49 11.43
C PRO A 56 -9.36 -6.55 11.26
N TRP A 57 -8.59 -6.77 10.20
CA TRP A 57 -7.54 -5.85 9.82
C TRP A 57 -8.04 -4.84 8.79
N GLY A 58 -7.53 -3.62 8.85
CA GLY A 58 -7.71 -2.61 7.80
C GLY A 58 -6.68 -2.75 6.67
N TRP A 59 -6.95 -2.06 5.57
CA TRP A 59 -6.00 -1.86 4.48
C TRP A 59 -5.99 -0.38 4.09
N ILE A 60 -4.83 0.25 4.15
CA ILE A 60 -4.64 1.68 3.90
C ILE A 60 -3.71 1.84 2.70
N ALA A 61 -4.12 2.63 1.72
CA ALA A 61 -3.21 3.17 0.72
C ALA A 61 -2.79 4.58 1.17
N ASP A 62 -1.52 4.73 1.53
CA ASP A 62 -0.92 6.01 1.91
C ASP A 62 -0.20 6.63 0.71
N THR A 63 -0.84 7.62 0.12
CA THR A 63 -0.33 8.34 -1.06
C THR A 63 0.42 9.62 -0.71
N ARG A 64 0.61 9.95 0.58
CA ARG A 64 1.19 11.24 1.00
C ARG A 64 2.62 11.44 0.52
N GLN A 65 3.36 10.35 0.30
CA GLN A 65 4.75 10.34 -0.16
C GLN A 65 4.86 10.10 -1.67
N MET A 66 3.74 9.98 -2.38
CA MET A 66 3.75 9.71 -3.81
C MET A 66 4.21 10.97 -4.53
N SER A 67 5.46 10.96 -4.98
CA SER A 67 6.05 12.08 -5.70
C SER A 67 5.34 12.28 -7.05
N ALA A 68 5.04 13.56 -7.34
CA ALA A 68 4.23 14.10 -8.43
C ALA A 68 3.55 13.08 -9.37
N ILE A 69 2.23 12.95 -9.22
CA ILE A 69 1.36 12.45 -10.28
C ILE A 69 1.77 13.16 -11.59
N PRO A 70 2.15 12.43 -12.67
CA PRO A 70 2.49 13.04 -13.95
C PRO A 70 1.44 14.07 -14.36
N LYS A 71 1.90 15.16 -14.98
CA LYS A 71 1.04 16.33 -15.26
C LYS A 71 -0.19 15.96 -16.10
N ASP A 72 -0.03 15.01 -17.02
CA ASP A 72 -1.11 14.41 -17.81
C ASP A 72 -2.14 13.69 -16.94
N VAL A 73 -1.70 12.92 -15.95
CA VAL A 73 -2.60 12.24 -15.00
C VAL A 73 -3.28 13.25 -14.07
N GLN A 74 -2.61 14.33 -13.65
CA GLN A 74 -3.26 15.41 -12.91
C GLN A 74 -4.34 16.11 -13.73
N GLN A 75 -4.10 16.31 -15.03
CA GLN A 75 -5.07 16.93 -15.94
C GLN A 75 -6.28 16.03 -16.16
N TRP A 76 -6.07 14.72 -16.33
CA TRP A 76 -7.15 13.75 -16.40
C TRP A 76 -8.01 13.75 -15.14
N LEU A 77 -7.40 13.66 -13.95
CA LEU A 77 -8.10 13.68 -12.66
C LEU A 77 -8.91 14.96 -12.39
N ALA A 78 -8.57 16.07 -13.04
CA ALA A 78 -9.27 17.34 -12.87
C ALA A 78 -10.45 17.54 -13.83
N GLN A 79 -10.56 16.70 -14.87
CA GLN A 79 -11.47 16.90 -15.99
C GLN A 79 -12.54 15.81 -16.14
N ASP A 80 -12.32 14.64 -15.53
CA ASP A 80 -13.26 13.50 -15.46
C ASP A 80 -13.68 13.20 -14.01
#